data_AF-A0A653LH25-F1
#
_entry.id   AF-A0A653LH25-F1
#
_cell.length_a   1.000
_cell.length_b   1.000
_cell.length_c   1.000
_cell.angle_alpha   90.00
_cell.angle_beta   90.00
_cell.angle_gamma   90.00
#
_symmetry.space_group_name_H-M   'P 1'
#
loop_
_entity.id
_entity.type
_entity.pdbx_description
1 polymer ?
#
loop_
_entity_poly.entity_id
_entity_poly.type
_entity_poly.pdbx_seq_one_letter_code
_entity_poly.pdbx_strand_id
1 'polypeptide(L)'
;MRQMLRIAAMPLTGAGLGLLMWSGMTTALLQLRPGTPSTLHQLQLLGLLSGWILVAAGTLAGRADRVPPGVPRAARRLRLATLAGAALLCVLLALAGSTTPAPAPLLVGLGLLSVLAAFGTVAAMAHGFAGPAAPAPWRQPLVLPVQLLLAMSTGLALLYVLMDRLFVSGPDSRTMLATLTGLGVCLALCKGLYWRAVDRMPHPGAAVPAQRTARIAMLALAAGAPALTWLLALSRQLPSWLPLLLAACALGAAAALEHRLFLGEGAGWQREAGHES
;
A
#
# COMPACT_ATOMS: atom_id res chain seq x y z
N MET A 1 -12.12 -19.35 7.15
CA MET A 1 -10.87 -19.11 6.38
C MET A 1 -11.07 -18.27 5.11
N ARG A 2 -12.00 -18.60 4.20
CA ARG A 2 -12.21 -17.84 2.94
C ARG A 2 -12.46 -16.33 3.13
N GLN A 3 -13.22 -15.94 4.15
CA GLN A 3 -13.50 -14.53 4.47
C GLN A 3 -12.27 -13.76 4.96
N MET A 4 -11.34 -14.40 5.69
CA MET A 4 -10.10 -13.77 6.15
C MET A 4 -9.12 -13.55 5.00
N LEU A 5 -9.01 -14.53 4.09
CA LEU A 5 -8.20 -14.40 2.87
C LEU A 5 -8.70 -13.27 1.97
N ARG A 6 -10.02 -13.08 1.87
CA ARG A 6 -10.64 -11.97 1.15
C ARG A 6 -10.23 -10.61 1.70
N ILE A 7 -10.29 -10.45 3.02
CA ILE A 7 -9.96 -9.17 3.68
C ILE A 7 -8.48 -8.83 3.50
N ALA A 8 -7.60 -9.85 3.49
CA ALA A 8 -6.17 -9.68 3.36
C ALA A 8 -5.70 -9.49 1.91
N ALA A 9 -6.45 -9.96 0.91
CA ALA A 9 -6.03 -9.96 -0.51
C ALA A 9 -5.69 -8.55 -1.04
N MET A 10 -6.59 -7.58 -0.83
CA MET A 10 -6.41 -6.21 -1.31
C MET A 10 -5.25 -5.49 -0.60
N PRO A 11 -5.15 -5.50 0.75
CA PRO A 11 -3.98 -4.99 1.46
C PRO A 11 -2.66 -5.62 1.01
N LEU A 12 -2.63 -6.94 0.78
CA LEU A 12 -1.42 -7.66 0.38
C LEU A 12 -0.95 -7.21 -1.00
N THR A 13 -1.88 -7.07 -1.96
CA THR A 13 -1.55 -6.49 -3.27
C THR A 13 -1.08 -5.05 -3.16
N GLY A 14 -1.71 -4.24 -2.30
CA GLY A 14 -1.33 -2.84 -2.08
C GLY A 14 0.09 -2.71 -1.50
N ALA A 15 0.41 -3.50 -0.48
CA ALA A 15 1.74 -3.54 0.11
C ALA A 15 2.81 -3.98 -0.90
N GLY A 16 2.51 -5.00 -1.71
CA GLY A 16 3.40 -5.44 -2.78
C GLY A 16 3.66 -4.34 -3.83
N LEU A 17 2.61 -3.65 -4.30
CA LEU A 17 2.75 -2.53 -5.24
C LEU A 17 3.54 -1.36 -4.63
N GLY A 18 3.29 -1.04 -3.36
CA GLY A 18 4.06 -0.03 -2.65
C GLY A 18 5.53 -0.39 -2.53
N LEU A 19 5.85 -1.67 -2.28
CA LEU A 19 7.22 -2.16 -2.23
C LEU A 19 7.91 -2.07 -3.60
N LEU A 20 7.21 -2.39 -4.69
CA LEU A 20 7.72 -2.24 -6.05
C LEU A 20 8.01 -0.77 -6.38
N MET A 21 7.13 0.16 -6.00
CA MET A 21 7.34 1.59 -6.17
C MET A 21 8.57 2.08 -5.41
N TRP A 22 8.70 1.74 -4.12
CA TRP A 22 9.89 2.14 -3.35
C TRP A 22 11.16 1.53 -3.92
N SER A 23 11.13 0.25 -4.34
CA SER A 23 12.27 -0.41 -4.97
C SER A 23 12.67 0.27 -6.30
N GLY A 24 11.70 0.66 -7.14
CA GLY A 24 11.96 1.40 -8.37
C GLY A 24 12.53 2.80 -8.10
N MET A 25 12.00 3.49 -7.09
CA MET A 25 12.48 4.81 -6.68
C MET A 25 13.90 4.76 -6.10
N THR A 26 14.19 3.79 -5.23
CA THR A 26 15.55 3.59 -4.71
C THR A 26 16.52 3.25 -5.84
N THR A 27 16.09 2.44 -6.82
CA THR A 27 16.91 2.15 -8.01
C THR A 27 17.29 3.43 -8.75
N ALA A 28 16.30 4.28 -9.06
CA ALA A 28 16.54 5.53 -9.77
C ALA A 28 17.45 6.48 -8.98
N LEU A 29 17.22 6.64 -7.68
CA LEU A 29 18.03 7.52 -6.83
C LEU A 29 19.47 7.04 -6.65
N LEU A 30 19.69 5.72 -6.57
CA LEU A 30 21.03 5.15 -6.42
C LEU A 30 21.89 5.38 -7.65
N GLN A 31 21.31 5.29 -8.84
CA GLN A 31 22.04 5.51 -10.09
C GLN A 31 22.40 6.99 -10.32
N LEU A 32 21.75 7.92 -9.60
CA LEU A 32 22.12 9.34 -9.59
C LEU A 32 23.27 9.64 -8.62
N ARG A 33 23.66 8.69 -7.75
CA ARG A 33 24.75 8.86 -6.79
C ARG A 33 26.02 8.16 -7.29
N PRO A 34 27.14 8.88 -7.48
CA PRO A 34 28.39 8.25 -7.88
C PRO A 34 28.93 7.34 -6.77
N GLY A 35 29.36 6.12 -7.13
CA GLY A 35 30.16 5.24 -6.26
C GLY A 35 29.40 4.34 -5.27
N THR A 36 28.11 4.05 -5.48
CA THR A 36 27.36 3.20 -4.55
C THR A 36 27.75 1.71 -4.59
N PRO A 37 27.88 1.05 -3.42
CA PRO A 37 28.34 -0.33 -3.30
C PRO A 37 27.31 -1.37 -3.77
N SER A 38 27.82 -2.56 -4.14
CA SER A 38 27.07 -3.73 -4.65
C SER A 38 25.99 -4.27 -3.72
N THR A 39 26.03 -3.95 -2.43
CA THR A 39 25.10 -4.47 -1.42
C THR A 39 23.68 -3.90 -1.57
N LEU A 40 23.54 -2.68 -2.10
CA LEU A 40 22.23 -2.07 -2.35
C LEU A 40 21.47 -2.76 -3.49
N HIS A 41 22.20 -3.43 -4.40
CA HIS A 41 21.60 -4.23 -5.45
C HIS A 41 20.85 -5.46 -4.90
N GLN A 42 21.37 -6.10 -3.84
CA GLN A 42 20.71 -7.23 -3.19
C GLN A 42 19.39 -6.81 -2.52
N LEU A 43 19.38 -5.67 -1.83
CA LEU A 43 18.15 -5.10 -1.25
C LEU A 43 17.10 -4.83 -2.31
N GLN A 44 17.52 -4.26 -3.45
CA GLN A 44 16.64 -3.95 -4.57
C GLN A 44 16.03 -5.22 -5.18
N LEU A 45 16.83 -6.26 -5.44
CA LEU A 45 16.33 -7.54 -5.96
C LEU A 45 15.36 -8.21 -4.98
N LEU A 46 15.70 -8.24 -3.69
CA LEU A 46 14.82 -8.81 -2.66
C LEU A 46 13.52 -8.00 -2.52
N GLY A 47 13.59 -6.67 -2.60
CA GLY A 47 12.41 -5.79 -2.62
C GLY A 47 11.51 -6.03 -3.82
N LEU A 48 12.08 -6.20 -5.02
CA LEU A 48 11.32 -6.53 -6.23
C LEU A 48 10.68 -7.91 -6.14
N LEU A 49 11.43 -8.93 -5.71
CA LEU A 49 10.94 -10.30 -5.58
C LEU A 49 9.82 -10.41 -4.54
N SER A 50 10.04 -9.85 -3.35
CA SER A 50 9.01 -9.85 -2.30
C SER A 50 7.78 -9.04 -2.71
N GLY A 51 7.96 -7.94 -3.46
CA GLY A 51 6.87 -7.15 -4.02
C GLY A 51 6.01 -7.99 -4.97
N TRP A 52 6.65 -8.72 -5.89
CA TRP A 52 5.96 -9.64 -6.79
C TRP A 52 5.26 -10.79 -6.08
N ILE A 53 5.91 -11.39 -5.08
CA ILE A 53 5.31 -12.46 -4.27
C ILE A 53 4.03 -11.95 -3.58
N LEU A 54 4.05 -10.75 -3.00
CA LEU A 54 2.88 -10.15 -2.34
C LEU A 54 1.76 -9.82 -3.34
N VAL A 55 2.09 -9.27 -4.51
CA VAL A 55 1.12 -9.02 -5.59
C VAL A 55 0.50 -10.32 -6.10
N ALA A 56 1.32 -11.35 -6.33
CA ALA A 56 0.85 -12.67 -6.77
C ALA A 56 -0.03 -13.32 -5.71
N ALA A 57 0.40 -13.36 -4.45
CA ALA A 57 -0.35 -13.92 -3.34
C ALA A 57 -1.70 -13.20 -3.16
N GLY A 58 -1.72 -11.86 -3.22
CA GLY A 58 -2.94 -11.08 -3.07
C GLY A 58 -3.90 -11.25 -4.25
N THR A 59 -3.38 -11.33 -5.48
CA THR A 59 -4.23 -11.59 -6.66
C THR A 59 -4.78 -13.02 -6.68
N LEU A 60 -4.00 -14.01 -6.25
CA LEU A 60 -4.45 -15.40 -6.10
C LEU A 60 -5.50 -15.54 -5.00
N ALA A 61 -5.27 -14.92 -3.84
CA ALA A 61 -6.25 -14.88 -2.75
C ALA A 61 -7.56 -14.19 -3.20
N GLY A 62 -7.48 -13.17 -4.04
CA GLY A 62 -8.63 -12.46 -4.61
C GLY A 62 -9.36 -13.22 -5.73
N ARG A 63 -8.71 -14.16 -6.44
CA ARG A 63 -9.33 -14.99 -7.50
C ARG A 63 -10.33 -16.02 -6.94
N ALA A 64 -10.19 -16.38 -5.67
CA ALA A 64 -11.14 -17.26 -4.99
C ALA A 64 -12.53 -16.61 -4.80
N ASP A 65 -12.64 -15.31 -5.03
CA ASP A 65 -13.91 -14.58 -5.03
C ASP A 65 -14.43 -14.37 -6.46
N ARG A 66 -15.73 -14.57 -6.64
CA ARG A 66 -16.44 -14.14 -7.86
C ARG A 66 -16.32 -12.63 -7.95
N VAL A 67 -15.69 -12.13 -9.02
CA VAL A 67 -15.59 -10.70 -9.33
C VAL A 67 -16.97 -10.06 -9.11
N PRO A 68 -17.08 -8.97 -8.34
CA PRO A 68 -18.37 -8.30 -8.18
C PRO A 68 -18.94 -7.97 -9.56
N PRO A 69 -20.19 -8.36 -9.86
CA PRO A 69 -20.82 -7.99 -11.12
C PRO A 69 -20.91 -6.47 -11.17
N GLY A 70 -20.16 -5.82 -12.07
CA GLY A 70 -20.20 -4.36 -12.21
C GLY A 70 -18.85 -3.66 -12.42
N VAL A 71 -17.71 -4.33 -12.25
CA VAL A 71 -16.41 -3.69 -12.57
C VAL A 71 -16.30 -3.51 -14.09
N PRO A 72 -16.12 -2.28 -14.61
CA PRO A 72 -16.05 -2.06 -16.04
C PRO A 72 -14.88 -2.81 -16.66
N ARG A 73 -15.10 -3.46 -17.80
CA ARG A 73 -14.07 -4.24 -18.53
C ARG A 73 -12.82 -3.42 -18.82
N ALA A 74 -12.99 -2.12 -19.05
CA ALA A 74 -11.89 -1.16 -19.26
C ALA A 74 -10.98 -1.05 -18.03
N ALA A 75 -11.52 -0.89 -16.81
CA ALA A 75 -10.72 -0.82 -15.59
C ALA A 75 -9.96 -2.14 -15.32
N ARG A 76 -10.59 -3.28 -15.62
CA ARG A 76 -9.93 -4.59 -15.52
C ARG A 76 -8.78 -4.73 -16.53
N ARG A 77 -8.98 -4.30 -17.78
CA ARG A 77 -7.92 -4.31 -18.81
C ARG A 77 -6.77 -3.38 -18.43
N LEU A 78 -7.08 -2.16 -17.94
CA LEU A 78 -6.07 -1.21 -17.49
C LEU A 78 -5.25 -1.76 -16.31
N ARG A 79 -5.90 -2.39 -15.33
CA ARG A 79 -5.23 -3.07 -14.22
C ARG A 79 -4.30 -4.18 -14.71
N LEU A 80 -4.77 -5.02 -15.63
CA LEU A 80 -3.93 -6.11 -16.17
C LEU A 80 -2.76 -5.57 -16.99
N ALA A 81 -2.98 -4.54 -17.80
CA ALA A 81 -1.93 -3.92 -18.62
C ALA A 81 -0.86 -3.25 -17.75
N THR A 82 -1.26 -2.48 -16.74
CA THR A 82 -0.33 -1.83 -15.81
C THR A 82 0.44 -2.84 -14.95
N LEU A 83 -0.21 -3.93 -14.51
CA LEU A 83 0.44 -5.00 -13.77
C LEU A 83 1.41 -5.81 -14.66
N ALA A 84 1.03 -6.13 -15.89
CA ALA A 84 1.93 -6.77 -16.86
C ALA A 84 3.12 -5.88 -17.20
N GLY A 85 2.89 -4.58 -17.37
CA GLY A 85 3.95 -3.58 -17.55
C GLY A 85 4.90 -3.54 -16.36
N ALA A 86 4.39 -3.51 -15.13
CA ALA A 86 5.21 -3.59 -13.93
C ALA A 86 6.04 -4.89 -13.87
N ALA A 87 5.45 -6.03 -14.27
CA ALA A 87 6.15 -7.33 -14.30
C ALA A 87 7.31 -7.31 -15.27
N LEU A 88 7.05 -6.86 -16.49
CA LEU A 88 8.06 -6.71 -17.53
C LEU A 88 9.18 -5.78 -17.06
N LEU A 89 8.84 -4.63 -16.50
CA LEU A 89 9.83 -3.66 -16.01
C LEU A 89 10.68 -4.22 -14.88
N CYS A 90 10.10 -5.01 -13.97
CA CYS A 90 10.87 -5.66 -12.90
C CYS A 90 11.84 -6.71 -13.46
N VAL A 91 11.42 -7.50 -14.45
CA VAL A 91 12.29 -8.46 -15.13
C VAL A 91 13.41 -7.74 -15.86
N LEU A 92 13.11 -6.69 -16.62
CA LEU A 92 14.10 -5.89 -17.32
C LEU A 92 15.11 -5.25 -16.36
N LEU A 93 14.64 -4.75 -15.22
CA LEU A 93 15.47 -4.10 -14.21
C LEU A 93 16.34 -5.10 -13.44
N ALA A 94 15.86 -6.33 -13.21
CA ALA A 94 16.68 -7.43 -12.70
C ALA A 94 17.73 -7.89 -13.71
N LEU A 95 17.36 -8.06 -14.98
CA LEU A 95 18.28 -8.44 -16.05
C LEU A 95 19.37 -7.39 -16.27
N ALA A 96 18.98 -6.12 -16.42
CA ALA A 96 19.92 -5.02 -16.58
C ALA A 96 20.84 -4.88 -15.36
N GLY A 97 20.33 -5.11 -14.15
CA GLY A 97 21.15 -5.12 -12.95
C GLY A 97 22.17 -6.28 -12.88
N SER A 98 21.87 -7.42 -13.53
CA SER A 98 22.78 -8.56 -13.60
C SER A 98 23.88 -8.43 -14.65
N THR A 99 23.69 -7.57 -15.65
CA THR A 99 24.68 -7.32 -16.71
C THR A 99 25.61 -6.19 -16.31
N THR A 100 26.90 -6.49 -16.09
CA THR A 100 27.94 -5.47 -15.91
C THR A 100 28.65 -5.17 -17.23
N PRO A 101 28.77 -3.90 -17.67
CA PRO A 101 28.16 -2.67 -17.14
C PRO A 101 26.85 -2.29 -17.85
N ALA A 102 25.74 -2.20 -17.12
CA ALA A 102 24.51 -1.60 -17.62
C ALA A 102 24.56 -0.06 -17.55
N PRO A 103 24.00 0.65 -18.55
CA PRO A 103 24.01 2.11 -18.55
C PRO A 103 23.11 2.68 -17.44
N ALA A 104 23.68 3.52 -16.57
CA ALA A 104 22.96 4.22 -15.50
C ALA A 104 21.65 4.90 -15.93
N PRO A 105 21.56 5.66 -17.05
CA PRO A 105 20.31 6.32 -17.44
C PRO A 105 19.19 5.31 -17.77
N LEU A 106 19.54 4.13 -18.29
CA LEU A 106 18.57 3.06 -18.54
C LEU A 106 17.96 2.56 -17.23
N LEU A 107 18.79 2.32 -16.21
CA LEU A 107 18.34 1.87 -14.89
C LEU A 107 17.47 2.93 -14.19
N VAL A 108 17.81 4.22 -14.33
CA VAL A 108 16.96 5.32 -13.86
C VAL A 108 15.61 5.29 -14.56
N GLY A 109 15.60 5.20 -15.90
CA GLY A 109 14.38 5.15 -16.69
C GLY A 109 13.49 3.96 -16.33
N LEU A 110 14.06 2.76 -16.22
CA LEU A 110 13.34 1.55 -15.81
C LEU A 110 12.79 1.67 -14.39
N GLY A 111 13.55 2.26 -13.46
CA GLY A 111 13.11 2.52 -12.09
C GLY A 111 11.89 3.44 -12.03
N LEU A 112 11.93 4.56 -12.75
CA LEU A 112 10.81 5.51 -12.84
C LEU A 112 9.59 4.91 -13.53
N LEU A 113 9.78 4.18 -14.63
CA LEU A 113 8.70 3.48 -15.32
C LEU A 113 8.04 2.44 -14.40
N SER A 114 8.82 1.74 -13.57
CA SER A 114 8.29 0.78 -12.58
C SER A 114 7.41 1.48 -11.54
N VAL A 115 7.85 2.63 -11.02
CA VAL A 115 7.06 3.47 -10.11
C VAL A 115 5.73 3.87 -10.76
N LEU A 116 5.77 4.37 -12.00
CA LEU A 116 4.58 4.79 -12.74
C LEU A 116 3.63 3.61 -13.02
N ALA A 117 4.15 2.44 -13.36
CA ALA A 117 3.35 1.24 -13.62
C ALA A 117 2.65 0.74 -12.34
N ALA A 118 3.36 0.69 -11.21
CA ALA A 118 2.80 0.29 -9.93
C ALA A 118 1.76 1.31 -9.41
N PHE A 119 2.06 2.61 -9.52
CA PHE A 119 1.08 3.68 -9.26
C PHE A 119 -0.15 3.54 -10.15
N GLY A 120 0.04 3.33 -11.45
CA GLY A 120 -1.03 3.12 -12.42
C GLY A 120 -1.90 1.92 -12.08
N THR A 121 -1.31 0.86 -11.50
CA THR A 121 -2.06 -0.31 -11.03
C THR A 121 -2.93 0.04 -9.82
N VAL A 122 -2.41 0.79 -8.84
CA VAL A 122 -3.19 1.28 -7.69
C VAL A 122 -4.32 2.20 -8.17
N ALA A 123 -4.03 3.13 -9.09
CA ALA A 123 -5.02 4.02 -9.67
C ALA A 123 -6.12 3.28 -10.43
N ALA A 124 -5.76 2.26 -11.23
CA ALA A 124 -6.72 1.42 -11.94
C ALA A 124 -7.61 0.62 -10.96
N MET A 125 -7.05 0.17 -9.83
CA MET A 125 -7.82 -0.48 -8.77
C MET A 125 -8.81 0.50 -8.10
N ALA A 126 -8.36 1.70 -7.73
CA ALA A 126 -9.21 2.74 -7.15
C ALA A 126 -10.35 3.13 -8.10
N HIS A 127 -10.04 3.35 -9.37
CA HIS A 127 -11.02 3.69 -10.40
C HIS A 127 -12.06 2.58 -10.61
N GLY A 128 -11.65 1.31 -10.45
CA GLY A 128 -12.57 0.16 -10.48
C GLY A 128 -13.69 0.23 -9.42
N PHE A 129 -13.46 0.91 -8.29
CA PHE A 129 -14.47 1.13 -7.26
C PHE A 129 -15.36 2.35 -7.51
N ALA A 130 -14.95 3.30 -8.36
CA ALA A 130 -15.63 4.57 -8.58
C ALA A 130 -16.60 4.55 -9.78
N GLY A 131 -17.04 3.36 -10.22
CA GLY A 131 -17.95 3.21 -11.36
C GLY A 131 -19.30 3.93 -11.16
N PRO A 132 -20.08 4.15 -12.24
CA PRO A 132 -21.35 4.90 -12.17
C PRO A 132 -22.41 4.24 -11.27
N ALA A 133 -22.36 2.91 -11.10
CA ALA A 133 -23.23 2.15 -10.19
C ALA A 133 -22.63 1.97 -8.77
N ALA A 134 -21.50 2.62 -8.47
CA ALA A 134 -20.85 2.49 -7.18
C ALA A 134 -21.52 3.36 -6.11
N PRO A 135 -21.53 2.91 -4.83
CA PRO A 135 -21.94 3.72 -3.69
C PRO A 135 -21.30 5.11 -3.68
N ALA A 136 -22.06 6.13 -3.29
CA ALA A 136 -21.58 7.51 -3.12
C ALA A 136 -20.23 7.63 -2.35
N PRO A 137 -19.99 6.92 -1.23
CA PRO A 137 -18.70 7.01 -0.52
C PRO A 137 -17.49 6.48 -1.31
N TRP A 138 -17.70 5.60 -2.29
CA TRP A 138 -16.62 5.04 -3.12
C TRP A 138 -16.20 5.96 -4.27
N ARG A 139 -17.04 6.95 -4.59
CA ARG A 139 -16.80 7.94 -5.65
C ARG A 139 -16.05 9.18 -5.16
N GLN A 140 -15.76 9.27 -3.86
CA GLN A 140 -15.03 10.37 -3.26
C GLN A 140 -13.59 10.46 -3.81
N PRO A 141 -13.10 11.65 -4.18
CA PRO A 141 -11.77 11.80 -4.79
C PRO A 141 -10.62 11.41 -3.86
N LEU A 142 -10.83 11.43 -2.55
CA LEU A 142 -9.85 11.06 -1.52
C LEU A 142 -9.57 9.54 -1.44
N VAL A 143 -10.37 8.69 -2.11
CA VAL A 143 -10.14 7.23 -2.10
C VAL A 143 -8.79 6.88 -2.71
N LEU A 144 -8.42 7.51 -3.83
CA LEU A 144 -7.15 7.25 -4.51
C LEU A 144 -5.94 7.66 -3.64
N PRO A 145 -5.85 8.91 -3.12
CA PRO A 145 -4.78 9.31 -2.20
C PRO A 145 -4.65 8.40 -0.99
N VAL A 146 -5.77 7.98 -0.38
CA VAL A 146 -5.76 7.08 0.79
C VAL A 146 -5.19 5.71 0.42
N GLN A 147 -5.67 5.09 -0.67
CA GLN A 147 -5.18 3.79 -1.12
C GLN A 147 -3.69 3.83 -1.49
N LEU A 148 -3.26 4.93 -2.11
CA LEU A 148 -1.86 5.14 -2.45
C LEU A 148 -0.98 5.32 -1.21
N LEU A 149 -1.35 6.20 -0.28
CA LEU A 149 -0.60 6.40 0.97
C LEU A 149 -0.52 5.14 1.81
N LEU A 150 -1.60 4.34 1.82
CA LEU A 150 -1.64 3.06 2.51
C LEU A 150 -0.70 2.02 1.84
N ALA A 151 -0.75 1.90 0.52
CA ALA A 151 0.18 1.06 -0.25
C ALA A 151 1.64 1.49 -0.03
N MET A 152 1.91 2.80 -0.10
CA MET A 152 3.23 3.38 0.11
C MET A 152 3.77 3.14 1.52
N SER A 153 2.97 3.41 2.56
CA SER A 153 3.41 3.23 3.95
C SER A 153 3.66 1.77 4.29
N THR A 154 2.77 0.86 3.87
CA THR A 154 2.95 -0.60 4.07
C THR A 154 4.15 -1.14 3.30
N GLY A 155 4.32 -0.74 2.03
CA GLY A 155 5.48 -1.09 1.23
C GLY A 155 6.79 -0.56 1.83
N LEU A 156 6.81 0.70 2.29
CA LEU A 156 7.99 1.29 2.92
C LEU A 156 8.37 0.58 4.22
N ALA A 157 7.38 0.23 5.05
CA ALA A 157 7.62 -0.47 6.30
C ALA A 157 8.25 -1.84 6.06
N LEU A 158 7.78 -2.58 5.05
CA LEU A 158 8.39 -3.84 4.62
C LEU A 158 9.81 -3.65 4.08
N LEU A 159 10.04 -2.59 3.30
CA LEU A 159 11.39 -2.25 2.81
C LEU A 159 12.35 -1.95 3.96
N TYR A 160 11.90 -1.23 4.99
CA TYR A 160 12.72 -0.93 6.17
C TYR A 160 13.01 -2.18 7.01
N VAL A 161 12.05 -3.10 7.14
CA VAL A 161 12.31 -4.40 7.77
C VAL A 161 13.35 -5.18 6.98
N LEU A 162 13.27 -5.18 5.65
CA LEU A 162 14.25 -5.85 4.79
C LEU A 162 15.64 -5.20 4.91
N MET A 163 15.69 -3.87 4.94
CA MET A 163 16.93 -3.12 5.08
C MET A 163 17.58 -3.34 6.44
N ASP A 164 16.82 -3.34 7.53
CA ASP A 164 17.31 -3.65 8.88
C ASP A 164 17.90 -5.07 8.95
N ARG A 165 17.29 -6.04 8.28
CA ARG A 165 17.77 -7.43 8.21
C ARG A 165 19.04 -7.61 7.38
N LEU A 166 19.23 -6.81 6.33
CA LEU A 166 20.38 -6.93 5.44
C LEU A 166 21.59 -6.07 5.88
N PHE A 167 21.36 -4.95 6.56
CA PHE A 167 22.40 -3.97 6.84
C PHE A 167 22.69 -3.70 8.32
N VAL A 168 22.02 -4.37 9.26
CA VAL A 168 22.11 -4.09 10.71
C VAL A 168 21.99 -2.59 10.96
N SER A 169 20.77 -2.07 10.77
CA SER A 169 20.47 -0.63 10.81
C SER A 169 20.49 -0.09 12.24
N GLY A 170 21.68 0.11 12.81
CA GLY A 170 21.87 0.62 14.18
C GLY A 170 21.16 1.97 14.41
N PRO A 171 21.80 3.11 14.11
CA PRO A 171 21.24 4.44 14.38
C PRO A 171 20.13 4.87 13.39
N ASP A 172 20.09 4.33 12.19
CA ASP A 172 19.16 4.74 11.13
C ASP A 172 17.71 4.25 11.34
N SER A 173 17.50 3.26 12.21
CA SER A 173 16.15 2.76 12.52
C SER A 173 15.21 3.86 13.06
N ARG A 174 15.76 4.88 13.73
CA ARG A 174 14.98 6.02 14.25
C ARG A 174 14.47 6.93 13.15
N THR A 175 15.28 7.19 12.13
CA THR A 175 14.87 8.03 11.00
C THR A 175 13.85 7.30 10.14
N MET A 176 14.00 5.98 9.97
CA MET A 176 13.02 5.10 9.33
C MET A 176 11.66 5.10 10.05
N LEU A 177 11.65 5.01 11.38
CA LEU A 177 10.41 5.07 12.15
C LEU A 177 9.78 6.46 12.11
N ALA A 178 10.58 7.52 12.08
CA ALA A 178 10.10 8.89 11.92
C ALA A 178 9.41 9.10 10.56
N THR A 179 9.99 8.58 9.47
CA THR A 179 9.36 8.68 8.13
C THR A 179 8.06 7.88 8.06
N LEU A 180 8.01 6.68 8.64
CA LEU A 180 6.77 5.91 8.75
C LEU A 180 5.70 6.65 9.56
N THR A 181 6.11 7.32 10.65
CA THR A 181 5.21 8.14 11.47
C THR A 181 4.66 9.32 10.67
N GLY A 182 5.51 10.04 9.94
CA GLY A 182 5.09 11.14 9.08
C GLY A 182 4.07 10.70 8.02
N LEU A 183 4.33 9.59 7.32
CA LEU A 183 3.38 9.01 6.35
C LEU A 183 2.09 8.54 7.02
N GLY A 184 2.18 7.92 8.20
CA GLY A 184 1.04 7.48 8.99
C GLY A 184 0.13 8.65 9.40
N VAL A 185 0.71 9.77 9.82
CA VAL A 185 -0.02 11.01 10.12
C VAL A 185 -0.69 11.57 8.86
N CYS A 186 0.02 11.66 7.74
CA CYS A 186 -0.58 12.09 6.47
C CYS A 186 -1.77 11.21 6.07
N LEU A 187 -1.63 9.88 6.18
CA LEU A 187 -2.71 8.93 5.92
C LEU A 187 -3.91 9.14 6.87
N ALA A 188 -3.65 9.32 8.16
CA ALA A 188 -4.67 9.59 9.17
C ALA A 188 -5.43 10.89 8.87
N LEU A 189 -4.73 11.95 8.46
CA LEU A 189 -5.34 13.23 8.05
C LEU A 189 -6.21 13.05 6.80
N CYS A 190 -5.69 12.40 5.75
CA CYS A 190 -6.47 12.13 4.54
C CYS A 190 -7.73 11.30 4.84
N LYS A 191 -7.63 10.27 5.69
CA LYS A 191 -8.78 9.45 6.06
C LYS A 191 -9.77 10.20 6.95
N GLY A 192 -9.29 11.05 7.85
CA GLY A 192 -10.15 11.94 8.64
C GLY A 192 -10.94 12.91 7.78
N LEU A 193 -10.30 13.53 6.77
CA LEU A 193 -10.97 14.38 5.79
C LEU A 193 -11.98 13.60 4.94
N TYR A 194 -11.63 12.37 4.53
CA TYR A 194 -12.54 11.47 3.82
C TYR A 194 -13.79 11.17 4.63
N TRP A 195 -13.66 10.77 5.90
CA TRP A 195 -14.82 10.47 6.75
C TRP A 195 -15.65 11.72 7.03
N ARG A 196 -15.02 12.89 7.22
CA ARG A 196 -15.76 14.15 7.36
C ARG A 196 -16.57 14.50 6.12
N ALA A 197 -16.04 14.22 4.92
CA ALA A 197 -16.79 14.38 3.67
C ALA A 197 -17.93 13.36 3.56
N VAL A 198 -17.70 12.10 3.95
CA VAL A 198 -18.72 11.04 3.92
C VAL A 198 -19.86 11.31 4.91
N ASP A 199 -19.54 11.72 6.13
CA ASP A 199 -20.52 12.00 7.19
C ASP A 199 -21.37 13.25 6.88
N ARG A 200 -20.93 14.12 5.96
CA ARG A 200 -21.71 15.26 5.46
C ARG A 200 -22.68 14.91 4.33
N MET A 201 -22.55 13.72 3.74
CA MET A 201 -23.51 13.28 2.72
C MET A 201 -24.83 12.93 3.40
N PRO A 202 -25.99 13.33 2.83
CA PRO A 202 -27.29 13.01 3.40
C PRO A 202 -27.43 11.49 3.57
N HIS A 203 -27.56 11.02 4.82
CA HIS A 203 -27.87 9.62 5.15
C HIS A 203 -29.23 9.56 5.84
N PRO A 204 -30.13 8.66 5.42
CA PRO A 204 -31.38 8.39 6.14
C PRO A 204 -31.22 7.48 7.38
N GLY A 205 -30.01 7.02 7.74
CA GLY A 205 -29.80 6.00 8.79
C GLY A 205 -28.65 6.33 9.74
N ALA A 206 -28.92 6.31 11.04
CA ALA A 206 -28.02 6.69 12.13
C ALA A 206 -26.66 5.94 12.11
N ALA A 207 -25.58 6.69 12.38
CA ALA A 207 -24.23 6.16 12.51
C ALA A 207 -24.15 5.04 13.57
N VAL A 208 -23.87 3.82 13.14
CA VAL A 208 -23.73 2.66 14.03
C VAL A 208 -22.47 2.84 14.90
N PRO A 209 -22.55 2.75 16.24
CA PRO A 209 -21.41 2.97 17.14
C PRO A 209 -20.20 2.07 16.86
N ALA A 210 -20.42 0.87 16.30
CA ALA A 210 -19.37 -0.06 15.89
C ALA A 210 -18.41 0.53 14.82
N GLN A 211 -18.88 1.44 13.98
CA GLN A 211 -18.07 2.05 12.93
C GLN A 211 -17.11 3.10 13.52
N ARG A 212 -17.51 3.81 14.57
CA ARG A 212 -16.67 4.82 15.24
C ARG A 212 -15.43 4.19 15.88
N THR A 213 -15.60 3.07 16.59
CA THR A 213 -14.48 2.35 17.20
C THR A 213 -13.50 1.84 16.16
N ALA A 214 -13.99 1.29 15.05
CA ALA A 214 -13.13 0.82 13.96
C ALA A 214 -12.40 1.98 13.25
N ARG A 215 -13.03 3.14 13.07
CA ARG A 215 -12.37 4.35 12.54
C ARG A 215 -11.22 4.81 13.44
N ILE A 216 -11.45 4.87 14.76
CA ILE A 216 -10.41 5.23 15.75
C ILE A 216 -9.27 4.20 15.73
N ALA A 217 -9.60 2.91 15.73
CA ALA A 217 -8.60 1.84 15.67
C ALA A 217 -7.73 1.94 14.41
N MET A 218 -8.33 2.27 13.25
CA MET A 218 -7.57 2.47 12.01
C MET A 218 -6.59 3.64 12.12
N LEU A 219 -7.00 4.78 12.66
CA LEU A 219 -6.10 5.93 12.87
C LEU A 219 -4.99 5.61 13.88
N ALA A 220 -5.34 4.91 14.97
CA ALA A 220 -4.38 4.49 15.99
C ALA A 220 -3.34 3.53 15.41
N LEU A 221 -3.75 2.57 14.57
CA LEU A 221 -2.82 1.65 13.90
C LEU A 221 -1.98 2.34 12.82
N ALA A 222 -2.56 3.28 12.08
CA ALA A 222 -1.89 3.96 10.97
C ALA A 222 -0.85 4.99 11.43
N ALA A 223 -1.16 5.79 12.44
CA ALA A 223 -0.31 6.88 12.91
C ALA A 223 0.21 6.65 14.34
N GLY A 224 -0.66 6.19 15.24
CA GLY A 224 -0.33 5.99 16.65
C GLY A 224 0.72 4.91 16.87
N ALA A 225 0.59 3.75 16.21
CA ALA A 225 1.52 2.66 16.38
C ALA A 225 2.94 2.99 15.86
N PRO A 226 3.15 3.56 14.65
CA PRO A 226 4.46 4.06 14.25
C PRO A 226 5.05 5.11 15.19
N ALA A 227 4.22 6.04 15.69
CA ALA A 227 4.68 7.05 16.66
C ALA A 227 5.12 6.41 17.98
N LEU A 228 4.36 5.45 18.50
CA LEU A 228 4.70 4.71 19.71
C LEU A 228 5.98 3.89 19.52
N THR A 229 6.13 3.19 18.40
CA THR A 229 7.36 2.41 18.13
C THR A 229 8.57 3.31 17.91
N TRP A 230 8.39 4.50 17.35
CA TRP A 230 9.41 5.53 17.29
C TRP A 230 9.85 6.01 18.67
N LEU A 231 8.90 6.33 19.57
CA LEU A 231 9.19 6.70 20.96
C LEU A 231 9.90 5.55 21.71
N LEU A 232 9.48 4.30 21.49
CA LEU A 232 10.16 3.13 22.06
C LEU A 232 11.60 3.00 21.54
N ALA A 233 11.85 3.29 20.26
CA ALA A 233 13.22 3.28 19.71
C ALA A 233 14.12 4.40 20.29
N LEU A 234 13.54 5.47 20.84
CA LEU A 234 14.31 6.48 21.57
C LEU A 234 14.83 5.95 22.91
N SER A 235 14.07 5.07 23.57
CA SER A 235 14.42 4.50 24.88
C SER A 235 15.65 3.57 24.87
N ARG A 236 16.08 3.08 23.69
CA ARG A 236 17.20 2.12 23.50
C ARG A 236 17.07 0.78 24.22
N GLN A 237 15.91 0.46 24.80
CA GLN A 237 15.72 -0.78 25.56
C GLN A 237 15.38 -2.00 24.68
N LEU A 238 15.05 -1.78 23.40
CA LEU A 238 14.61 -2.82 22.48
C LEU A 238 15.54 -2.92 21.28
N PRO A 239 15.73 -4.13 20.71
CA PRO A 239 16.50 -4.29 19.47
C PRO A 239 15.78 -3.60 18.30
N SER A 240 16.54 -3.01 17.36
CA SER A 240 16.03 -2.15 16.26
C SER A 240 14.97 -2.81 15.37
N TRP A 241 15.08 -4.12 15.18
CA TRP A 241 14.16 -4.89 14.34
C TRP A 241 12.74 -4.99 14.92
N LEU A 242 12.59 -4.98 16.24
CA LEU A 242 11.31 -5.16 16.92
C LEU A 242 10.33 -3.98 16.67
N PRO A 243 10.70 -2.71 16.90
CA PRO A 243 9.80 -1.59 16.64
C PRO A 243 9.46 -1.43 15.15
N LEU A 244 10.38 -1.78 14.24
CA LEU A 244 10.13 -1.79 12.80
C LEU A 244 9.12 -2.86 12.40
N LEU A 245 9.26 -4.10 12.90
CA LEU A 245 8.28 -5.16 12.67
C LEU A 245 6.91 -4.78 13.24
N LEU A 246 6.85 -4.23 14.45
CA LEU A 246 5.60 -3.79 15.06
C LEU A 246 4.92 -2.70 14.22
N ALA A 247 5.67 -1.73 13.72
CA ALA A 247 5.15 -0.70 12.82
C ALA A 247 4.62 -1.31 11.51
N ALA A 248 5.35 -2.25 10.90
CA ALA A 248 4.93 -2.94 9.69
C ALA A 248 3.65 -3.76 9.90
N CYS A 249 3.57 -4.51 10.99
CA CYS A 249 2.37 -5.26 11.37
C CYS A 249 1.18 -4.34 11.63
N ALA A 250 1.39 -3.22 12.33
CA ALA A 250 0.33 -2.25 12.60
C ALA A 250 -0.19 -1.58 11.32
N LEU A 251 0.69 -1.18 10.40
CA LEU A 251 0.29 -0.64 9.11
C LEU A 251 -0.43 -1.69 8.24
N GLY A 252 0.01 -2.95 8.27
CA GLY A 252 -0.69 -4.05 7.62
C GLY A 252 -2.10 -4.27 8.21
N ALA A 253 -2.23 -4.21 9.54
CA ALA A 253 -3.52 -4.30 10.22
C ALA A 253 -4.42 -3.09 9.90
N ALA A 254 -3.86 -1.88 9.86
CA ALA A 254 -4.56 -0.66 9.43
C ALA A 254 -5.10 -0.82 8.00
N ALA A 255 -4.31 -1.39 7.10
CA ALA A 255 -4.72 -1.63 5.72
C ALA A 255 -5.86 -2.65 5.61
N ALA A 256 -5.80 -3.75 6.36
CA ALA A 256 -6.88 -4.74 6.41
C ALA A 256 -8.17 -4.17 7.02
N LEU A 257 -8.04 -3.34 8.06
CA LEU A 257 -9.17 -2.67 8.71
C LEU A 257 -9.79 -1.61 7.80
N GLU A 258 -8.96 -0.83 7.09
CA GLU A 258 -9.40 0.14 6.09
C GLU A 258 -10.22 -0.55 5.00
N HIS A 259 -9.73 -1.66 4.47
CA HIS A 259 -10.44 -2.39 3.43
C HIS A 259 -11.80 -2.92 3.92
N ARG A 260 -11.86 -3.43 5.17
CA ARG A 260 -13.14 -3.82 5.81
C ARG A 260 -14.09 -2.64 5.96
N LEU A 261 -13.60 -1.50 6.43
CA LEU A 261 -14.40 -0.29 6.62
C LEU A 261 -14.96 0.21 5.29
N PHE A 262 -14.13 0.26 4.26
CA PHE A 262 -14.51 0.69 2.91
C PHE A 262 -15.61 -0.21 2.31
N LEU A 263 -15.48 -1.54 2.45
CA LEU A 263 -16.52 -2.47 2.02
C LEU A 263 -17.82 -2.32 2.81
N GLY A 264 -17.72 -2.13 4.13
CA GLY A 264 -18.88 -1.90 5.00
C GLY A 264 -19.63 -0.61 4.65
N GLU A 265 -18.89 0.46 4.36
CA GLU A 265 -19.44 1.75 3.91
C GLU A 265 -20.23 1.58 2.61
N GLY A 266 -19.76 0.80 1.63
CA GLY A 266 -20.52 0.57 0.39
C GLY A 266 -21.74 -0.33 0.55
N ALA A 267 -21.66 -1.37 1.40
CA ALA A 267 -22.74 -2.32 1.61
C ALA A 267 -23.93 -1.75 2.42
N GLY A 268 -23.73 -0.66 3.18
CA GLY A 268 -24.82 0.08 3.82
C GLY A 268 -25.71 0.77 2.78
N TRP A 269 -25.10 1.54 1.89
CA TRP A 269 -25.79 2.29 0.84
C TRP A 269 -26.56 1.41 -0.15
N GLN A 270 -26.03 0.23 -0.49
CA GLN A 270 -26.70 -0.68 -1.43
C GLN A 270 -27.95 -1.36 -0.86
N ARG A 271 -27.99 -1.60 0.45
CA ARG A 271 -29.16 -2.23 1.10
C ARG A 271 -30.35 -1.27 1.17
N GLU A 272 -30.09 0.01 1.39
CA GLU A 272 -31.14 1.03 1.46
C GLU A 272 -31.71 1.37 0.08
N ALA A 273 -30.88 1.42 -0.96
CA ALA A 273 -31.35 1.63 -2.34
C ALA A 273 -32.25 0.50 -2.88
N GLY A 274 -32.17 -0.71 -2.30
CA GLY A 274 -33.02 -1.85 -2.67
C GLY A 274 -34.36 -1.93 -1.92
N HIS A 275 -34.63 -1.03 -0.95
CA HIS A 275 -35.91 -0.95 -0.25
C HIS A 275 -36.88 0.07 -0.85
N GLU A 276 -36.45 0.85 -1.84
CA GLU A 276 -37.29 1.82 -2.57
C GLU A 276 -37.82 1.28 -3.93
N SER A 277 -37.64 -0.02 -4.21
CA SER A 277 -38.14 -0.71 -5.42
C SER A 277 -39.19 -1.76 -5.10
#